data_AF-A0A9D6ZX48-F1
#
_entry.id   AF-A0A9D6ZX48-F1
#
_cell.length_a   1.000
_cell.length_b   1.000
_cell.length_c   1.000
_cell.angle_alpha   90.00
_cell.angle_beta   90.00
_cell.angle_gamma   90.00
#
_symmetry.space_group_name_H-M   'P 1'
#
loop_
_entity.id
_entity.type
_entity.pdbx_description
1 polymer ?
#
loop_
_entity_poly.entity_id
_entity_poly.type
_entity_poly.pdbx_seq_one_letter_code
_entity_poly.pdbx_strand_id
1 'polypeptide(L)'
;MIPYERLKQIPLFAKVSDEHLALIAPLFTLERHHIGEVLCRQGAPGDAFYVVQSGRLRVRHVDSRNRERVLDYIEPPSAFGEVALLVGLQYEATTDVFSEEAEMYVLPKRELDELLNDQTTLLDSLTLDPEVKKKLDAHRMFPWLLADEIVAVSTRRHKFALVMMLRIPILVTLVLAIAATIAMFIQPGIGIFLWVVFGLWGAGAGIWCVLDWSNDHYVVTNRRVVHIEKVIAILDSREEAPLEQVTNVLEQVDGIAARLFGYSEIHVETSGHTSDIDFTYAPNQQRIRATIFEQIERIRSRLAAERRERLRAGIREDLIERLDPDVHRQMQERTAKRPASSTTKRSQFAQWFDVHFGMRVEQENQITWRKHWSHLARRAGAPFLICAMIVGTGILHLARVIPLNLVAPGDWQMLGIVLIAGILGLLAAGFVTWYQYEDWRNDIYAVTEDRLVDSERTPFGFHQRSVETTLDRVQDITFLKPNILATWLDYGDLKIETGGAQGQLIFTSIAQPQKASQEIFRRRATHRARKEQLDAKEQRAQVLDWFMEYSRFLQERHAVGDWTRRAGNNPSAEAGSPPASESEGGSPAS
;
A
#
# COMPACT_ATOMS: atom_id res chain seq x y z
N MET A 1 0.88 -29.60 25.55
CA MET A 1 2.09 -28.76 25.72
C MET A 1 3.26 -29.49 25.10
N ILE A 2 4.01 -28.81 24.23
CA ILE A 2 5.16 -29.40 23.55
C ILE A 2 6.35 -29.59 24.53
N PRO A 3 7.07 -30.72 24.51
CA PRO A 3 8.26 -30.91 25.35
C PRO A 3 9.39 -29.94 24.99
N TYR A 4 10.18 -29.49 25.97
CA TYR A 4 11.29 -28.55 25.70
C TYR A 4 12.41 -29.17 24.85
N GLU A 5 12.67 -30.46 25.04
CA GLU A 5 13.65 -31.21 24.22
C GLU A 5 13.27 -31.18 22.74
N ARG A 6 11.97 -31.25 22.44
CA ARG A 6 11.42 -31.14 21.09
C ARG A 6 11.64 -29.76 20.50
N LEU A 7 11.38 -28.69 21.26
CA LEU A 7 11.61 -27.31 20.81
C LEU A 7 13.08 -27.04 20.52
N LYS A 8 13.99 -27.53 21.38
CA LYS A 8 15.44 -27.35 21.17
C LYS A 8 15.99 -28.07 19.94
N GLN A 9 15.31 -29.09 19.43
CA GLN A 9 15.68 -29.76 18.18
C GLN A 9 15.30 -28.94 16.93
N ILE A 10 14.39 -27.97 17.06
CA ILE A 10 13.96 -27.11 15.96
C ILE A 10 14.96 -25.95 15.83
N PRO A 11 15.54 -25.71 14.64
CA PRO A 11 16.51 -24.64 14.43
C PRO A 11 16.04 -23.27 14.96
N LEU A 12 14.78 -22.92 14.73
CA LEU A 12 14.17 -21.66 15.17
C LEU A 12 14.31 -21.40 16.68
N PHE A 13 14.17 -22.44 17.51
CA PHE A 13 14.15 -22.33 18.97
C PHE A 13 15.43 -22.87 19.65
N ALA A 14 16.39 -23.37 18.87
CA ALA A 14 17.58 -24.07 19.39
C ALA A 14 18.43 -23.25 20.38
N LYS A 15 18.45 -21.91 20.24
CA LYS A 15 19.22 -20.98 21.10
C LYS A 15 18.39 -20.24 22.14
N VAL A 16 17.10 -20.52 22.22
CA VAL A 16 16.20 -19.86 23.17
C VAL A 16 16.47 -20.40 24.58
N SER A 17 16.50 -19.52 25.58
CA SER A 17 16.73 -19.90 26.98
C SER A 17 15.56 -20.71 27.53
N ASP A 18 15.82 -21.54 28.55
CA ASP A 18 14.78 -22.38 29.16
C ASP A 18 13.64 -21.55 29.77
N GLU A 19 13.96 -20.36 30.29
CA GLU A 19 12.97 -19.39 30.79
C GLU A 19 12.02 -18.92 29.69
N HIS A 20 12.55 -18.57 28.52
CA HIS A 20 11.76 -18.17 27.37
C HIS A 20 11.00 -19.36 26.74
N LEU A 21 11.58 -20.56 26.73
CA LEU A 21 10.89 -21.78 26.27
C LEU A 21 9.68 -22.12 27.15
N ALA A 22 9.75 -21.83 28.45
CA ALA A 22 8.63 -22.01 29.37
C ALA A 22 7.44 -21.09 29.02
N LEU A 23 7.68 -19.93 28.39
CA LEU A 23 6.66 -19.02 27.90
C LEU A 23 6.09 -19.44 26.54
N ILE A 24 6.92 -19.99 25.65
CA ILE A 24 6.52 -20.39 24.30
C ILE A 24 5.76 -21.73 24.29
N ALA A 25 6.24 -22.73 25.04
CA ALA A 25 5.70 -24.09 24.98
C ALA A 25 4.18 -24.23 25.29
N PRO A 26 3.58 -23.42 26.19
CA PRO A 26 2.13 -23.43 26.43
C PRO A 26 1.29 -22.95 25.23
N LEU A 27 1.86 -22.16 24.32
CA LEU A 27 1.16 -21.61 23.14
C LEU A 27 0.94 -22.64 22.03
N PHE A 28 1.51 -23.84 22.17
CA PHE A 28 1.37 -24.92 21.18
C PHE A 28 0.16 -25.82 21.48
N THR A 29 -0.73 -25.97 20.49
CA THR A 29 -1.83 -26.94 20.49
C THR A 29 -1.43 -28.21 19.75
N LEU A 30 -1.87 -29.38 20.22
CA LEU A 30 -1.65 -30.64 19.52
C LEU A 30 -2.84 -30.93 18.60
N GLU A 31 -2.58 -31.06 17.31
CA GLU A 31 -3.58 -31.34 16.28
C GLU A 31 -3.27 -32.66 15.56
N ARG A 32 -4.33 -33.34 15.13
CA ARG A 32 -4.27 -34.62 14.41
C ARG A 32 -4.92 -34.45 13.05
N HIS A 33 -4.23 -34.94 12.03
CA HIS A 33 -4.68 -34.83 10.64
C HIS A 33 -4.58 -36.18 9.94
N HIS A 34 -5.51 -36.39 9.00
CA HIS A 34 -5.57 -37.60 8.20
C HIS A 34 -5.02 -37.41 6.80
N ILE A 35 -4.72 -38.53 6.12
CA ILE A 35 -4.20 -38.53 4.76
C ILE A 35 -5.00 -37.63 3.80
N GLY A 36 -4.28 -36.83 3.00
CA GLY A 36 -4.87 -35.94 2.00
C GLY A 36 -5.40 -34.62 2.56
N GLU A 37 -5.43 -34.42 3.88
CA GLU A 37 -5.74 -33.11 4.46
C GLU A 37 -4.69 -32.07 4.08
N VAL A 38 -5.15 -30.91 3.64
CA VAL A 38 -4.29 -29.79 3.25
C VAL A 38 -4.16 -28.84 4.43
N LEU A 39 -2.95 -28.76 4.98
CA LEU A 39 -2.63 -27.93 6.14
C LEU A 39 -2.40 -26.48 5.73
N CYS A 40 -1.68 -26.30 4.63
CA CYS A 40 -1.34 -24.99 4.09
C CYS A 40 -1.54 -25.03 2.59
N ARG A 41 -2.12 -23.96 2.02
CA ARG A 41 -2.23 -23.80 0.57
C ARG A 41 -1.28 -22.72 0.10
N GLN A 42 -0.57 -22.98 -0.99
CA GLN A 42 0.25 -21.97 -1.65
C GLN A 42 -0.56 -20.70 -1.92
N GLY A 43 -0.03 -19.55 -1.53
CA GLY A 43 -0.67 -18.24 -1.68
C GLY A 43 -1.78 -17.93 -0.67
N ALA A 44 -2.16 -18.87 0.20
CA ALA A 44 -3.06 -18.59 1.33
C ALA A 44 -2.31 -17.79 2.42
N PRO A 45 -3.01 -16.93 3.18
CA PRO A 45 -2.40 -16.17 4.28
C PRO A 45 -1.76 -17.13 5.29
N GLY A 46 -0.53 -16.82 5.69
CA GLY A 46 0.18 -17.58 6.71
C GLY A 46 -0.19 -17.09 8.11
N ASP A 47 -0.61 -18.02 8.96
CA ASP A 47 -1.19 -17.73 10.28
C ASP A 47 -0.66 -18.63 11.41
N ALA A 48 0.09 -19.68 11.09
CA ALA A 48 0.58 -20.63 12.07
C ALA A 48 1.94 -21.25 11.68
N PHE A 49 2.59 -21.79 12.70
CA PHE A 49 3.81 -22.60 12.61
C PHE A 49 3.53 -24.01 13.08
N TYR A 50 4.09 -25.00 12.39
CA TYR A 50 3.79 -26.40 12.60
C TYR A 50 5.06 -27.17 12.94
N VAL A 51 5.01 -27.95 14.01
CA VAL A 51 6.07 -28.90 14.40
C VAL A 51 5.54 -30.31 14.23
N VAL A 52 6.17 -31.09 13.35
CA VAL A 52 5.70 -32.45 13.02
C VAL A 52 6.09 -33.41 14.15
N GLN A 53 5.09 -33.93 14.86
CA GLN A 53 5.30 -34.91 15.93
C GLN A 53 5.44 -36.32 15.35
N SER A 54 4.54 -36.72 14.47
CA SER A 54 4.52 -38.03 13.81
C SER A 54 3.86 -37.92 12.43
N GLY A 55 4.10 -38.90 11.56
CA GLY A 55 3.58 -38.91 10.19
C GLY A 55 4.53 -38.30 9.17
N ARG A 56 4.06 -38.15 7.93
CA ARG A 56 4.82 -37.63 6.79
C ARG A 56 3.98 -36.63 6.03
N LEU A 57 4.54 -35.47 5.74
CA LEU A 57 3.88 -34.44 4.94
C LEU A 57 4.54 -34.35 3.57
N ARG A 58 3.75 -33.93 2.58
CA ARG A 58 4.20 -33.69 1.22
C ARG A 58 4.06 -32.21 0.90
N VAL A 59 5.16 -31.61 0.44
CA VAL A 59 5.21 -30.21 0.02
C VAL A 59 5.14 -30.16 -1.50
N ARG A 60 4.10 -29.50 -2.03
CA ARG A 60 3.86 -29.33 -3.46
C ARG A 60 3.85 -27.86 -3.81
N HIS A 61 4.50 -27.53 -4.92
CA HIS A 61 4.47 -26.19 -5.49
C HIS A 61 3.86 -26.25 -6.89
N VAL A 62 2.96 -25.31 -7.16
CA VAL A 62 2.34 -25.11 -8.46
C VAL A 62 3.14 -24.03 -9.17
N ASP A 63 3.78 -24.37 -10.30
CA ASP A 63 4.53 -23.40 -11.10
C ASP A 63 3.60 -22.43 -11.86
N SER A 64 4.19 -21.43 -12.50
CA SER A 64 3.48 -20.46 -13.35
C SER A 64 2.66 -21.08 -14.49
N ARG A 65 2.98 -22.31 -14.88
CA ARG A 65 2.30 -23.08 -15.92
C ARG A 65 1.27 -24.05 -15.35
N ASN A 66 0.94 -23.93 -14.06
CA ASN A 66 0.00 -24.79 -13.34
C ASN A 66 0.43 -26.26 -13.29
N ARG A 67 1.73 -26.52 -13.34
CA ARG A 67 2.29 -27.85 -13.14
C ARG A 67 2.64 -28.00 -11.68
N GLU A 68 2.04 -29.01 -11.06
CA GLU A 68 2.39 -29.39 -9.70
C GLU A 68 3.72 -30.15 -9.71
N ARG A 69 4.62 -29.74 -8.82
CA ARG A 69 5.86 -30.44 -8.53
C ARG A 69 5.95 -30.68 -7.03
N VAL A 70 6.24 -31.92 -6.64
CA VAL A 70 6.63 -32.21 -5.26
C VAL A 70 8.01 -31.61 -5.04
N LEU A 71 8.10 -30.67 -4.12
CA LEU A 71 9.36 -30.03 -3.73
C LEU A 71 10.10 -30.89 -2.72
N ASP A 72 9.38 -31.37 -1.71
CA ASP A 72 9.97 -32.08 -0.59
C ASP A 72 8.95 -32.91 0.20
N TYR A 73 9.45 -33.73 1.12
CA TYR A 73 8.66 -34.40 2.16
C TYR A 73 9.18 -34.00 3.54
N ILE A 74 8.27 -33.61 4.43
CA ILE A 74 8.62 -33.23 5.80
C ILE A 74 8.35 -34.42 6.72
N GLU A 75 9.39 -34.84 7.44
CA GLU A 75 9.36 -35.95 8.40
C GLU A 75 9.88 -35.49 9.78
N PRO A 76 9.41 -36.08 10.91
CA PRO A 76 9.90 -35.74 12.24
C PRO A 76 11.39 -36.05 12.44
N PRO A 77 12.13 -35.27 13.26
CA PRO A 77 11.74 -34.00 13.87
C PRO A 77 11.98 -32.83 12.88
N SER A 78 10.90 -32.26 12.36
CA SER A 78 10.95 -31.09 11.47
C SER A 78 9.83 -30.13 11.80
N ALA A 79 9.98 -28.88 11.36
CA ALA A 79 8.97 -27.85 11.48
C ALA A 79 8.92 -27.00 10.23
N PHE A 80 7.79 -26.32 10.01
CA PHE A 80 7.59 -25.44 8.85
C PHE A 80 6.63 -24.29 9.19
N GLY A 81 6.62 -23.26 8.34
CA GLY A 81 5.80 -22.06 8.54
C GLY A 81 6.53 -20.91 9.26
N GLU A 82 7.87 -20.93 9.33
CA GLU A 82 8.67 -19.88 10.00
C GLU A 82 8.40 -18.49 9.42
N VAL A 83 8.32 -18.40 8.09
CA VAL A 83 8.01 -17.17 7.37
C VAL A 83 6.61 -16.65 7.73
N ALA A 84 5.63 -17.55 7.76
CA ALA A 84 4.25 -17.23 8.14
C ALA A 84 4.20 -16.71 9.58
N LEU A 85 4.86 -17.40 10.51
CA LEU A 85 4.90 -17.06 11.93
C LEU A 85 5.54 -15.69 12.19
N LEU A 86 6.72 -15.43 11.63
CA LEU A 86 7.53 -14.26 11.97
C LEU A 86 7.18 -13.03 11.15
N VAL A 87 6.89 -13.23 9.86
CA VAL A 87 6.69 -12.12 8.91
C VAL A 87 5.20 -11.96 8.56
N GLY A 88 4.38 -12.99 8.72
CA GLY A 88 2.95 -12.94 8.35
C GLY A 88 2.69 -13.08 6.84
N LEU A 89 3.71 -13.49 6.07
CA LEU A 89 3.59 -13.69 4.62
C LEU A 89 2.77 -14.95 4.30
N GLN A 90 2.27 -15.02 3.07
CA GLN A 90 1.55 -16.19 2.54
C GLN A 90 2.43 -17.44 2.48
N TYR A 91 1.81 -18.63 2.59
CA TYR A 91 2.52 -19.89 2.41
C TYR A 91 3.05 -20.01 0.97
N GLU A 92 4.33 -20.34 0.82
CA GLU A 92 5.00 -20.42 -0.49
C GLU A 92 4.70 -21.72 -1.24
N ALA A 93 4.27 -22.76 -0.52
CA ALA A 93 3.93 -24.06 -1.07
C ALA A 93 2.69 -24.65 -0.37
N THR A 94 2.02 -25.56 -1.06
CA THR A 94 0.93 -26.35 -0.50
C THR A 94 1.51 -27.53 0.26
N THR A 95 1.09 -27.72 1.51
CA THR A 95 1.52 -28.85 2.34
C THR A 95 0.31 -29.69 2.70
N ASP A 96 0.36 -30.97 2.33
CA ASP A 96 -0.69 -31.96 2.63
C ASP A 96 -0.13 -33.17 3.35
N VAL A 97 -1.00 -33.84 4.12
CA VAL A 97 -0.65 -35.04 4.86
C VAL A 97 -0.54 -36.23 3.91
N PHE A 98 0.60 -36.92 3.95
CA PHE A 98 0.90 -38.05 3.07
C PHE A 98 0.83 -39.40 3.79
N SER A 99 0.95 -39.43 5.12
CA SER A 99 0.72 -40.62 5.95
C SER A 99 -0.77 -40.80 6.30
N GLU A 100 -1.17 -42.00 6.74
CA GLU A 100 -2.55 -42.27 7.19
C GLU A 100 -2.99 -41.32 8.31
N GLU A 101 -2.10 -41.07 9.27
CA GLU A 101 -2.25 -40.10 10.34
C GLU A 101 -0.96 -39.28 10.51
N ALA A 102 -1.11 -38.02 10.89
CA ALA A 102 -0.03 -37.14 11.30
C ALA A 102 -0.43 -36.35 12.55
N GLU A 103 0.44 -36.33 13.56
CA GLU A 103 0.29 -35.47 14.73
C GLU A 103 1.26 -34.29 14.62
N MET A 104 0.80 -33.11 15.00
CA MET A 104 1.63 -31.90 14.97
C MET A 104 1.27 -30.92 16.07
N TYR A 105 2.29 -30.18 16.53
CA TYR A 105 2.06 -29.03 17.38
C TYR A 105 1.94 -27.78 16.53
N VAL A 106 0.88 -27.03 16.75
CA VAL A 106 0.55 -25.80 16.03
C VAL A 106 0.77 -24.61 16.96
N LEU A 107 1.52 -23.62 16.51
CA LEU A 107 1.70 -22.33 17.18
C LEU A 107 1.06 -21.24 16.30
N PRO A 108 -0.09 -20.68 16.72
CA PRO A 108 -0.69 -19.56 16.01
C PRO A 108 0.17 -18.30 16.10
N LYS A 109 0.30 -17.57 15.00
CA LYS A 109 1.05 -16.31 14.94
C LYS A 109 0.58 -15.29 15.97
N ARG A 110 -0.74 -15.18 16.15
CA ARG A 110 -1.33 -14.21 17.10
C ARG A 110 -0.79 -14.41 18.52
N GLU A 111 -0.64 -15.65 18.96
CA GLU A 111 -0.16 -15.97 20.30
C GLU A 111 1.32 -15.62 20.45
N LEU A 112 2.13 -15.87 19.41
CA LEU A 112 3.53 -15.45 19.42
C LEU A 112 3.66 -13.92 19.36
N ASP A 113 2.86 -13.23 18.53
CA ASP A 113 2.90 -11.77 18.41
C ASP A 113 2.53 -11.10 19.75
N GLU A 114 1.53 -11.63 20.48
CA GLU A 114 1.19 -11.18 21.84
C GLU A 114 2.38 -11.35 22.80
N LEU A 115 3.06 -12.50 22.79
CA LEU A 115 4.23 -12.75 23.63
C LEU A 115 5.43 -11.84 23.26
N LEU A 116 5.66 -11.61 21.96
CA LEU A 116 6.76 -10.77 21.47
C LEU A 116 6.56 -9.28 21.81
N ASN A 117 5.30 -8.82 21.89
CA ASN A 117 4.99 -7.47 22.35
C ASN A 117 5.31 -7.28 23.84
N ASP A 118 5.09 -8.30 24.66
CA ASP A 118 5.40 -8.27 26.09
C ASP A 118 6.89 -8.49 26.37
N GLN A 119 7.59 -9.30 25.57
CA GLN A 119 9.00 -9.65 25.73
C GLN A 119 9.83 -9.38 24.47
N THR A 120 10.25 -8.13 24.28
CA THR A 120 11.01 -7.69 23.11
C THR A 120 12.37 -8.38 22.93
N THR A 121 12.98 -8.87 24.02
CA THR A 121 14.26 -9.61 23.99
C THR A 121 14.14 -11.03 23.42
N LEU A 122 12.93 -11.57 23.35
CA LEU A 122 12.69 -12.94 22.86
C LEU A 122 13.02 -13.07 21.37
N LEU A 123 12.67 -12.06 20.58
CA LEU A 123 12.86 -12.04 19.12
C LEU A 123 14.33 -12.19 18.72
N ASP A 124 15.23 -11.60 19.50
CA ASP A 124 16.68 -11.64 19.26
C ASP A 124 17.31 -13.00 19.61
N SER A 125 16.60 -13.83 20.40
CA SER A 125 17.04 -15.17 20.78
C SER A 125 16.64 -16.27 19.78
N LEU A 126 15.76 -15.97 18.82
CA LEU A 126 15.33 -16.90 17.78
C LEU A 126 16.41 -17.08 16.71
N THR A 127 16.67 -18.32 16.31
CA THR A 127 17.63 -18.62 15.23
C THR A 127 16.91 -18.57 13.89
N LEU A 128 17.06 -17.46 13.17
CA LEU A 128 16.40 -17.26 11.87
C LEU A 128 17.24 -17.82 10.72
N ASP A 129 16.59 -18.55 9.81
CA ASP A 129 17.18 -18.85 8.51
C ASP A 129 17.57 -17.54 7.80
N PRO A 130 18.74 -17.46 7.10
CA PRO A 130 19.17 -16.26 6.40
C PRO A 130 18.12 -15.64 5.45
N GLU A 131 17.30 -16.46 4.78
CA GLU A 131 16.25 -16.00 3.89
C GLU A 131 15.09 -15.38 4.67
N VAL A 132 14.67 -16.01 5.77
CA VAL A 132 13.63 -15.50 6.68
C VAL A 132 14.09 -14.20 7.33
N LYS A 133 15.33 -14.15 7.80
CA LYS A 133 15.95 -12.95 8.38
C LYS A 133 15.95 -11.80 7.38
N LYS A 134 16.34 -12.06 6.13
CA LYS A 134 16.31 -11.05 5.07
C LYS A 134 14.89 -10.50 4.83
N LYS A 135 13.87 -11.37 4.82
CA LYS A 135 12.45 -10.97 4.68
C LYS A 135 11.99 -10.13 5.89
N LEU A 136 12.39 -10.51 7.10
CA LEU A 136 12.08 -9.78 8.35
C LEU A 136 12.77 -8.41 8.41
N ASP A 137 14.07 -8.35 8.12
CA ASP A 137 14.86 -7.11 8.09
C ASP A 137 14.29 -6.12 7.07
N ALA A 138 13.80 -6.62 5.92
CA ALA A 138 13.12 -5.78 4.92
C ALA A 138 11.82 -5.16 5.48
N HIS A 139 11.00 -5.92 6.21
CA HIS A 139 9.79 -5.39 6.86
C HIS A 139 10.09 -4.38 7.97
N ARG A 140 11.21 -4.55 8.69
CA ARG A 140 11.67 -3.57 9.69
C ARG A 140 12.17 -2.28 9.03
N MET A 141 12.94 -2.40 7.95
CA MET A 141 13.49 -1.27 7.20
C MET A 141 12.39 -0.48 6.48
N PHE A 142 11.37 -1.18 6.00
CA PHE A 142 10.25 -0.62 5.25
C PHE A 142 8.94 -0.95 5.99
N PRO A 143 8.62 -0.22 7.08
CA PRO A 143 7.40 -0.46 7.88
C PRO A 143 6.11 -0.19 7.10
N TRP A 144 6.23 0.26 5.86
CA TRP A 144 5.13 0.54 4.96
C TRP A 144 4.74 -0.62 4.03
N LEU A 145 5.49 -1.72 4.05
CA LEU A 145 5.16 -2.92 3.31
C LEU A 145 3.84 -3.52 3.84
N LEU A 146 3.02 -4.03 2.93
CA LEU A 146 1.84 -4.81 3.31
C LEU A 146 2.26 -6.16 3.91
N ALA A 147 1.40 -6.78 4.71
CA ALA A 147 1.70 -8.03 5.43
C ALA A 147 2.07 -9.22 4.52
N ASP A 148 1.73 -9.19 3.22
CA ASP A 148 2.08 -10.19 2.22
C ASP A 148 3.02 -9.64 1.11
N GLU A 149 3.64 -8.47 1.35
CA GLU A 149 4.51 -7.79 0.40
C GLU A 149 5.98 -8.09 0.69
N ILE A 150 6.68 -8.65 -0.31
CA ILE A 150 8.09 -9.04 -0.18
C ILE A 150 8.94 -8.12 -1.05
N VAL A 151 10.05 -7.65 -0.50
CA VAL A 151 11.05 -6.89 -1.26
C VAL A 151 11.87 -7.84 -2.13
N ALA A 152 11.70 -7.74 -3.44
CA ALA A 152 12.46 -8.52 -4.42
C ALA A 152 13.85 -7.93 -4.62
N VAL A 153 13.93 -6.60 -4.79
CA VAL A 153 15.19 -5.84 -4.89
C VAL A 153 15.05 -4.54 -4.10
N SER A 154 16.07 -4.20 -3.33
CA SER A 154 16.24 -2.87 -2.76
C SER A 154 17.66 -2.40 -3.06
N THR A 155 17.78 -1.20 -3.61
CA THR A 155 19.06 -0.57 -3.91
C THR A 155 19.00 0.93 -3.65
N ARG A 156 20.17 1.58 -3.67
CA ARG A 156 20.31 3.03 -3.57
C ARG A 156 20.92 3.60 -4.85
N ARG A 157 20.96 4.93 -4.95
CA ARG A 157 21.73 5.64 -5.97
C ARG A 157 23.19 5.18 -5.95
N HIS A 158 23.79 4.95 -7.13
CA HIS A 158 25.18 4.51 -7.24
C HIS A 158 26.13 5.56 -6.63
N LYS A 159 27.30 5.14 -6.14
CA LYS A 159 28.29 6.03 -5.50
C LYS A 159 28.78 7.16 -6.41
N PHE A 160 28.69 6.98 -7.73
CA PHE A 160 29.01 8.03 -8.69
C PHE A 160 28.04 9.24 -8.59
N ALA A 161 26.78 9.01 -8.21
CA ALA A 161 25.83 10.08 -7.94
C ALA A 161 26.35 11.00 -6.82
N LEU A 162 26.89 10.43 -5.75
CA LEU A 162 27.51 11.19 -4.66
C LEU A 162 28.68 12.06 -5.15
N VAL A 163 29.53 11.54 -6.04
CA VAL A 163 30.62 12.33 -6.64
C VAL A 163 30.07 13.50 -7.46
N MET A 164 29.00 13.26 -8.23
CA MET A 164 28.33 14.32 -8.99
C MET A 164 27.63 15.35 -8.10
N MET A 165 27.10 14.95 -6.94
CA MET A 165 26.50 15.88 -5.96
C MET A 165 27.56 16.71 -5.25
N LEU A 166 28.70 16.11 -4.89
CA LEU A 166 29.81 16.79 -4.21
C LEU A 166 30.56 17.80 -5.09
N ARG A 167 30.43 17.73 -6.43
CA ARG A 167 31.19 18.60 -7.35
C ARG A 167 30.96 20.10 -7.10
N ILE A 168 29.72 20.52 -6.83
CA ILE A 168 29.38 21.93 -6.61
C ILE A 168 29.88 22.40 -5.23
N PRO A 169 29.57 21.71 -4.11
CA PRO A 169 30.14 22.04 -2.81
C PRO A 169 31.67 22.09 -2.80
N ILE A 170 32.34 21.14 -3.47
CA ILE A 170 33.80 21.13 -3.58
C ILE A 170 34.30 22.36 -4.34
N LEU A 171 33.71 22.67 -5.49
CA LEU A 171 34.10 23.85 -6.29
C LEU A 171 33.89 25.15 -5.52
N VAL A 172 32.75 25.30 -4.84
CA VAL A 172 32.45 26.48 -4.03
C VAL A 172 33.43 26.57 -2.85
N THR A 173 33.69 25.46 -2.15
CA THR A 173 34.67 25.43 -1.05
C THR A 173 36.07 25.79 -1.54
N LEU A 174 36.47 25.34 -2.73
CA LEU A 174 37.76 25.68 -3.34
C LEU A 174 37.86 27.18 -3.64
N VAL A 175 36.82 27.78 -4.23
CA VAL A 175 36.77 29.23 -4.51
C VAL A 175 36.83 30.04 -3.21
N LEU A 176 36.06 29.63 -2.21
CA LEU A 176 36.05 30.25 -0.89
C LEU A 176 37.41 30.11 -0.18
N ALA A 177 38.07 28.96 -0.31
CA ALA A 177 39.42 28.73 0.23
C ALA A 177 40.48 29.62 -0.44
N ILE A 178 40.40 29.82 -1.75
CA ILE A 178 41.27 30.75 -2.48
C ILE A 178 41.04 32.19 -1.96
N ALA A 179 39.78 32.61 -1.83
CA ALA A 179 39.44 33.93 -1.27
C ALA A 179 39.95 34.12 0.17
N ALA A 180 39.82 33.10 1.03
CA ALA A 180 40.36 33.12 2.39
C ALA A 180 41.89 33.21 2.41
N THR A 181 42.56 32.52 1.48
CA THR A 181 44.01 32.57 1.31
C THR A 181 44.49 33.95 0.88
N ILE A 182 43.81 34.57 -0.09
CA ILE A 182 44.10 35.96 -0.50
C ILE A 182 43.91 36.92 0.69
N ALA A 183 42.81 36.77 1.44
CA ALA A 183 42.54 37.58 2.63
C ALA A 183 43.63 37.43 3.71
N MET A 184 44.24 36.25 3.83
CA MET A 184 45.33 35.99 4.78
C MET A 184 46.59 36.82 4.50
N PHE A 185 46.89 37.11 3.22
CA PHE A 185 48.01 38.00 2.86
C PHE A 185 47.76 39.47 3.19
N ILE A 186 46.49 39.88 3.33
CA ILE A 186 46.11 41.26 3.68
C ILE A 186 46.00 41.41 5.21
N GLN A 187 45.28 40.49 5.85
CA GLN A 187 45.02 40.46 7.30
C GLN A 187 45.00 39.00 7.77
N PRO A 188 46.09 38.50 8.39
CA PRO A 188 46.22 37.08 8.75
C PRO A 188 45.08 36.55 9.63
N GLY A 189 44.61 37.35 10.59
CA GLY A 189 43.51 36.96 11.49
C GLY A 189 42.19 36.70 10.75
N ILE A 190 41.87 37.54 9.75
CA ILE A 190 40.65 37.39 8.95
C ILE A 190 40.77 36.16 8.03
N GLY A 191 41.94 35.95 7.41
CA GLY A 191 42.18 34.79 6.55
C GLY A 191 42.00 33.45 7.27
N ILE A 192 42.56 33.31 8.47
CA ILE A 192 42.40 32.09 9.29
C ILE A 192 40.93 31.87 9.66
N PHE A 193 40.23 32.93 10.08
CA PHE A 193 38.80 32.86 10.39
C PHE A 193 37.97 32.38 9.20
N LEU A 194 38.19 32.95 8.01
CA LEU A 194 37.48 32.57 6.79
C LEU A 194 37.78 31.12 6.39
N TRP A 195 39.02 30.66 6.53
CA TRP A 195 39.38 29.26 6.30
C TRP A 195 38.59 28.30 7.19
N VAL A 196 38.45 28.61 8.48
CA VAL A 196 37.65 27.80 9.42
C VAL A 196 36.18 27.81 9.03
N VAL A 197 35.60 29.00 8.79
CA VAL A 197 34.18 29.13 8.44
C VAL A 197 33.86 28.40 7.13
N PHE A 198 34.65 28.60 6.09
CA PHE A 198 34.44 27.96 4.79
C PHE A 198 34.75 26.46 4.82
N GLY A 199 35.74 26.03 5.61
CA GLY A 199 36.02 24.62 5.86
C GLY A 199 34.85 23.93 6.57
N LEU A 200 34.27 24.55 7.60
CA LEU A 200 33.07 24.04 8.27
C LEU A 200 31.86 24.00 7.35
N TRP A 201 31.66 25.04 6.52
CA TRP A 201 30.60 25.05 5.51
C TRP A 201 30.78 23.90 4.51
N GLY A 202 31.99 23.71 3.97
CA GLY A 202 32.29 22.65 3.02
C GLY A 202 32.13 21.25 3.62
N ALA A 203 32.55 21.06 4.88
CA ALA A 203 32.33 19.82 5.62
C ALA A 203 30.83 19.57 5.87
N GLY A 204 30.08 20.60 6.29
CA GLY A 204 28.63 20.52 6.50
C GLY A 204 27.89 20.19 5.20
N ALA A 205 28.23 20.85 4.10
CA ALA A 205 27.67 20.57 2.77
C ALA A 205 28.05 19.17 2.28
N GLY A 206 29.27 18.71 2.54
CA GLY A 206 29.71 17.35 2.21
C GLY A 206 28.94 16.28 2.99
N ILE A 207 28.80 16.46 4.30
CA ILE A 207 27.98 15.60 5.17
C ILE A 207 26.54 15.60 4.68
N TRP A 208 25.98 16.77 4.35
CA TRP A 208 24.64 16.89 3.79
C TRP A 208 24.47 16.06 2.53
N CYS A 209 25.37 16.18 1.54
CA CYS A 209 25.32 15.39 0.31
C CYS A 209 25.43 13.88 0.56
N VAL A 210 26.28 13.46 1.52
CA VAL A 210 26.42 12.04 1.89
C VAL A 210 25.12 11.52 2.52
N LEU A 211 24.52 12.31 3.41
CA LEU A 211 23.27 11.96 4.06
C LEU A 211 22.14 11.85 3.03
N ASP A 212 22.01 12.83 2.15
CA ASP A 212 21.03 12.86 1.06
C ASP A 212 21.16 11.62 0.16
N TRP A 213 22.37 11.37 -0.37
CA TRP A 213 22.66 10.18 -1.16
C TRP A 213 22.37 8.87 -0.43
N SER A 214 22.59 8.82 0.89
CA SER A 214 22.40 7.59 1.67
C SER A 214 20.94 7.25 1.96
N ASN A 215 20.05 8.23 1.86
CA ASN A 215 18.65 8.12 2.23
C ASN A 215 17.73 7.72 1.06
N ASP A 216 18.16 7.93 -0.19
CA ASP A 216 17.36 7.60 -1.38
C ASP A 216 17.40 6.10 -1.68
N HIS A 217 16.21 5.51 -1.86
CA HIS A 217 16.03 4.07 -2.08
C HIS A 217 15.13 3.79 -3.28
N TYR A 218 15.59 2.88 -4.14
CA TYR A 218 14.79 2.24 -5.17
C TYR A 218 14.41 0.85 -4.69
N VAL A 219 13.12 0.57 -4.62
CA VAL A 219 12.58 -0.68 -4.08
C VAL A 219 11.63 -1.30 -5.08
N VAL A 220 11.84 -2.56 -5.40
CA VAL A 220 10.94 -3.39 -6.21
C VAL A 220 10.39 -4.48 -5.30
N THR A 221 9.08 -4.50 -5.12
CA THR A 221 8.38 -5.54 -4.34
C THR A 221 7.73 -6.57 -5.25
N ASN A 222 7.09 -7.58 -4.68
CA ASN A 222 6.24 -8.52 -5.42
C ASN A 222 4.89 -7.91 -5.88
N ARG A 223 4.65 -6.62 -5.63
CA ARG A 223 3.39 -5.92 -5.98
C ARG A 223 3.59 -4.63 -6.77
N ARG A 224 4.65 -3.88 -6.48
CA ARG A 224 4.87 -2.53 -6.99
C ARG A 224 6.35 -2.16 -7.07
N VAL A 225 6.62 -1.14 -7.87
CA VAL A 225 7.89 -0.42 -7.95
C VAL A 225 7.74 0.86 -7.12
N VAL A 226 8.74 1.15 -6.30
CA VAL A 226 8.71 2.28 -5.36
C VAL A 226 10.02 3.05 -5.45
N HIS A 227 9.90 4.37 -5.57
CA HIS A 227 11.00 5.31 -5.44
C HIS A 227 10.78 6.17 -4.19
N ILE A 228 11.75 6.13 -3.27
CA ILE A 228 11.73 6.93 -2.04
C ILE A 228 12.84 7.97 -2.14
N GLU A 229 12.47 9.23 -2.07
CA GLU A 229 13.39 10.36 -1.99
C GLU A 229 13.25 11.02 -0.62
N LYS A 230 14.36 11.05 0.13
CA LYS A 230 14.35 11.57 1.50
C LYS A 230 15.53 12.49 1.75
N VAL A 231 15.25 13.78 1.56
CA VAL A 231 16.15 14.87 1.91
C VAL A 231 15.90 15.23 3.38
N ILE A 232 16.92 15.01 4.24
CA ILE A 232 16.80 15.24 5.69
C ILE A 232 16.22 16.63 5.93
N ALA A 233 15.08 16.71 6.60
CA ALA A 233 14.46 17.97 6.99
C ALA A 233 14.11 18.92 5.82
N ILE A 234 14.01 18.43 4.57
CA ILE A 234 13.52 19.26 3.44
C ILE A 234 12.34 18.57 2.77
N LEU A 235 12.53 17.32 2.34
CA LEU A 235 11.57 16.62 1.51
C LEU A 235 11.50 15.15 1.92
N ASP A 236 10.27 14.66 2.09
CA ASP A 236 9.99 13.23 2.21
C ASP A 236 8.94 12.92 1.14
N SER A 237 9.40 12.33 0.04
CA SER A 237 8.59 12.01 -1.14
C SER A 237 8.64 10.51 -1.41
N ARG A 238 7.53 9.98 -1.91
CA ARG A 238 7.49 8.61 -2.40
C ARG A 238 6.53 8.48 -3.56
N GLU A 239 7.04 7.84 -4.60
CA GLU A 239 6.31 7.45 -5.81
C GLU A 239 6.15 5.93 -5.80
N GLU A 240 4.92 5.46 -6.05
CA GLU A 240 4.57 4.04 -6.01
C GLU A 240 3.73 3.67 -7.24
N ALA A 241 4.24 2.75 -8.06
CA ALA A 241 3.53 2.22 -9.23
C ALA A 241 3.32 0.70 -9.16
N PRO A 242 2.10 0.18 -9.37
CA PRO A 242 1.83 -1.25 -9.39
C PRO A 242 2.58 -1.97 -10.51
N LEU A 243 3.17 -3.14 -10.21
CA LEU A 243 3.89 -3.93 -11.22
C LEU A 243 3.00 -4.37 -12.38
N GLU A 244 1.71 -4.56 -12.13
CA GLU A 244 0.73 -4.92 -13.16
C GLU A 244 0.49 -3.82 -14.19
N GLN A 245 0.74 -2.56 -13.83
CA GLN A 245 0.59 -1.39 -14.70
C GLN A 245 1.89 -1.05 -15.42
N VAL A 246 3.02 -1.67 -15.06
CA VAL A 246 4.28 -1.45 -15.77
C VAL A 246 4.14 -1.99 -17.19
N THR A 247 4.19 -1.08 -18.15
CA THR A 247 4.11 -1.39 -19.58
C THR A 247 5.49 -1.70 -20.11
N ASN A 248 6.46 -0.87 -19.73
CA ASN A 248 7.81 -0.93 -20.26
C ASN A 248 8.82 -0.47 -19.20
N VAL A 249 10.05 -0.96 -19.35
CA VAL A 249 11.19 -0.57 -18.53
C VAL A 249 12.28 -0.17 -19.51
N LEU A 250 12.40 1.13 -19.75
CA LEU A 250 13.43 1.70 -20.60
C LEU A 250 14.72 1.84 -19.80
N GLU A 251 15.83 1.52 -20.46
CA GLU A 251 17.15 1.59 -19.87
C GLU A 251 17.99 2.55 -20.70
N GLN A 252 18.53 3.57 -20.03
CA GLN A 252 19.37 4.58 -20.64
C GLN A 252 20.74 4.58 -19.96
N VAL A 253 21.77 4.18 -20.71
CA VAL A 253 23.15 4.10 -20.23
C VAL A 253 23.94 5.28 -20.81
N ASP A 254 23.90 6.41 -20.11
CA ASP A 254 24.51 7.65 -20.60
C ASP A 254 26.00 7.79 -20.27
N GLY A 255 26.81 7.87 -21.33
CA GLY A 255 28.22 8.20 -21.25
C GLY A 255 29.16 7.05 -20.90
N ILE A 256 30.46 7.35 -20.91
CA ILE A 256 31.53 6.36 -20.64
C ILE A 256 31.54 5.96 -19.16
N ALA A 257 31.26 6.90 -18.26
CA ALA A 257 31.24 6.67 -16.82
C ALA A 257 30.17 5.64 -16.42
N ALA A 258 28.96 5.71 -17.00
CA ALA A 258 27.89 4.75 -16.77
C ALA A 258 28.32 3.32 -17.13
N ARG A 259 28.96 3.15 -18.30
CA ARG A 259 29.48 1.85 -18.75
C ARG A 259 30.64 1.35 -17.91
N LEU A 260 31.54 2.23 -17.49
CA LEU A 260 32.73 1.88 -16.72
C LEU A 260 32.39 1.48 -15.28
N PHE A 261 31.45 2.21 -14.66
CA PHE A 261 31.09 2.02 -13.24
C PHE A 261 29.81 1.20 -13.04
N GLY A 262 29.12 0.79 -14.12
CA GLY A 262 27.98 -0.12 -14.06
C GLY A 262 26.71 0.48 -13.45
N TYR A 263 26.44 1.76 -13.75
CA TYR A 263 25.19 2.43 -13.39
C TYR A 263 24.44 2.90 -14.63
N SER A 264 23.13 3.13 -14.49
CA SER A 264 22.29 3.67 -15.56
C SER A 264 21.09 4.41 -15.03
N GLU A 265 20.33 4.98 -15.95
CA GLU A 265 18.99 5.48 -15.69
C GLU A 265 17.96 4.45 -16.15
N ILE A 266 17.00 4.14 -15.29
CA ILE A 266 15.91 3.21 -15.60
C ILE A 266 14.60 3.99 -15.51
N HIS A 267 13.89 4.10 -16.62
CA HIS A 267 12.58 4.72 -16.68
C HIS A 267 11.52 3.62 -16.72
N VAL A 268 10.66 3.59 -15.72
CA VAL A 268 9.57 2.62 -15.62
C VAL A 268 8.29 3.31 -16.10
N GLU A 269 7.88 2.96 -17.31
CA GLU A 269 6.67 3.49 -17.93
C GLU A 269 5.45 2.67 -17.47
N THR A 270 4.44 3.36 -16.95
CA THR A 270 3.19 2.75 -16.50
C THR A 270 2.06 2.99 -17.50
N SER A 271 1.07 2.11 -17.52
CA SER A 271 -0.10 2.25 -18.37
C SER A 271 -1.02 3.37 -17.83
N GLY A 272 -0.78 4.61 -18.24
CA GLY A 272 -1.49 5.82 -17.79
C GLY A 272 -0.81 7.08 -18.31
N HIS A 273 -1.49 8.24 -18.26
CA HIS A 273 -0.87 9.54 -18.54
C HIS A 273 -0.05 10.02 -17.34
N THR A 274 0.83 9.17 -16.84
CA THR A 274 1.37 9.26 -15.49
C THR A 274 2.86 9.56 -15.48
N SER A 275 3.33 10.20 -14.41
CA SER A 275 4.76 10.43 -14.14
C SER A 275 5.50 9.09 -14.11
N ASP A 276 6.37 8.87 -15.08
CA ASP A 276 7.28 7.74 -15.12
C ASP A 276 8.09 7.67 -13.81
N ILE A 277 8.34 6.45 -13.31
CA ILE A 277 9.21 6.27 -12.16
C ILE A 277 10.65 6.17 -12.66
N ASP A 278 11.45 7.16 -12.28
CA ASP A 278 12.83 7.29 -12.72
C ASP A 278 13.81 6.81 -11.64
N PHE A 279 14.59 5.79 -11.98
CA PHE A 279 15.71 5.36 -11.15
C PHE A 279 17.01 5.94 -11.69
N THR A 280 17.38 7.12 -11.21
CA THR A 280 18.62 7.79 -11.58
C THR A 280 19.85 7.14 -10.92
N TYR A 281 20.90 6.86 -11.69
CA TYR A 281 22.13 6.21 -11.22
C TYR A 281 21.88 4.85 -10.56
N ALA A 282 20.94 4.05 -11.08
CA ALA A 282 20.65 2.72 -10.56
C ALA A 282 21.84 1.78 -10.80
N PRO A 283 22.37 1.08 -9.77
CA PRO A 283 23.43 0.10 -9.95
C PRO A 283 22.87 -1.23 -10.44
N ASN A 284 23.65 -1.97 -11.22
CA ASN A 284 23.32 -3.33 -11.64
C ASN A 284 21.92 -3.45 -12.30
N GLN A 285 21.72 -2.66 -13.35
CA GLN A 285 20.47 -2.53 -14.10
C GLN A 285 19.87 -3.86 -14.59
N GLN A 286 20.72 -4.79 -15.04
CA GLN A 286 20.27 -6.06 -15.61
C GLN A 286 19.51 -6.86 -14.57
N ARG A 287 19.97 -6.82 -13.32
CA ARG A 287 19.29 -7.48 -12.20
C ARG A 287 17.97 -6.81 -11.85
N ILE A 288 17.91 -5.47 -11.82
CA ILE A 288 16.67 -4.74 -11.51
C ILE A 288 15.61 -5.05 -12.57
N ARG A 289 15.97 -4.86 -13.85
CA ARG A 289 15.10 -5.14 -14.99
C ARG A 289 14.61 -6.60 -14.99
N ALA A 290 15.53 -7.55 -14.86
CA ALA A 290 15.18 -8.97 -14.84
C ALA A 290 14.23 -9.30 -13.68
N THR A 291 14.48 -8.72 -12.50
CA THR A 291 13.61 -8.92 -11.33
C THR A 291 12.22 -8.35 -11.57
N ILE A 292 12.09 -7.14 -12.14
CA ILE A 292 10.79 -6.53 -12.45
C ILE A 292 10.00 -7.44 -13.39
N PHE A 293 10.60 -7.86 -14.51
CA PHE A 293 9.93 -8.76 -15.46
C PHE A 293 9.59 -10.12 -14.85
N GLU A 294 10.48 -10.68 -14.02
CA GLU A 294 10.21 -11.93 -13.30
C GLU A 294 9.00 -11.78 -12.36
N GLN A 295 8.90 -10.68 -11.61
CA GLN A 295 7.74 -10.43 -10.73
C GLN A 295 6.45 -10.23 -11.54
N ILE A 296 6.50 -9.50 -12.66
CA ILE A 296 5.34 -9.34 -13.55
C ILE A 296 4.85 -10.71 -14.06
N GLU A 297 5.76 -11.58 -14.49
CA GLU A 297 5.41 -12.93 -14.97
C GLU A 297 4.85 -13.81 -13.83
N ARG A 298 5.42 -13.72 -12.62
CA ARG A 298 4.88 -14.39 -11.42
C ARG A 298 3.47 -13.91 -11.09
N ILE A 299 3.19 -12.61 -11.16
CA ILE A 299 1.86 -12.05 -10.92
C ILE A 299 0.87 -12.54 -11.99
N ARG A 300 1.22 -12.42 -13.27
CA ARG A 300 0.35 -12.85 -14.39
C ARG A 300 0.02 -14.33 -14.31
N SER A 301 1.01 -15.16 -14.01
CA SER A 301 0.80 -16.60 -13.89
C SER A 301 -0.03 -17.00 -12.69
N ARG A 302 0.19 -16.37 -11.53
CA ARG A 302 -0.66 -16.53 -10.33
C ARG A 302 -2.11 -16.16 -10.64
N LEU A 303 -2.34 -14.99 -11.22
CA LEU A 303 -3.68 -14.52 -11.58
C LEU A 303 -4.36 -15.48 -12.58
N ALA A 304 -3.62 -16.02 -13.55
CA ALA A 304 -4.16 -17.00 -14.51
C ALA A 304 -4.49 -18.35 -13.85
N ALA A 305 -3.70 -18.81 -12.88
CA ALA A 305 -3.99 -20.03 -12.11
C ALA A 305 -5.24 -19.85 -11.23
N GLU A 306 -5.29 -18.76 -10.45
CA GLU A 306 -6.44 -18.43 -9.60
C GLU A 306 -7.73 -18.30 -10.43
N ARG A 307 -7.67 -17.64 -11.60
CA ARG A 307 -8.83 -17.49 -12.49
C ARG A 307 -9.37 -18.84 -12.98
N ARG A 308 -8.49 -19.79 -13.31
CA ARG A 308 -8.86 -21.16 -13.72
C ARG A 308 -9.46 -21.97 -12.59
N GLU A 309 -8.86 -21.90 -11.40
CA GLU A 309 -9.36 -22.64 -10.23
C GLU A 309 -10.71 -22.12 -9.77
N ARG A 310 -10.88 -20.79 -9.70
CA ARG A 310 -12.19 -20.17 -9.41
C ARG A 310 -13.25 -20.57 -10.43
N LEU A 311 -12.92 -20.62 -11.72
CA LEU A 311 -13.84 -21.07 -12.77
C LEU A 311 -14.25 -22.54 -12.56
N ARG A 312 -13.29 -23.44 -12.30
CA ARG A 312 -13.58 -24.86 -12.01
C ARG A 312 -14.44 -25.04 -10.76
N ALA A 313 -14.09 -24.35 -9.68
CA ALA A 313 -14.83 -24.42 -8.42
C ALA A 313 -16.27 -23.91 -8.59
N GLY A 314 -16.45 -22.78 -9.29
CA GLY A 314 -17.77 -22.20 -9.57
C GLY A 314 -18.67 -23.10 -10.40
N ILE A 315 -18.14 -23.72 -11.47
CA ILE A 315 -18.92 -24.66 -12.29
C ILE A 315 -19.42 -25.85 -11.45
N ARG A 316 -18.58 -26.36 -10.54
CA ARG A 316 -18.95 -27.45 -9.63
C ARG A 316 -20.01 -27.01 -8.62
N GLU A 317 -19.87 -25.80 -8.08
CA GLU A 317 -20.77 -25.23 -7.07
C GLU A 317 -22.16 -24.89 -7.66
N ASP A 318 -22.21 -24.28 -8.84
CA ASP A 318 -23.48 -23.97 -9.54
C ASP A 318 -24.21 -25.26 -10.00
N LEU A 319 -23.47 -26.34 -10.32
CA LEU A 319 -24.07 -27.66 -10.55
C LEU A 319 -24.72 -28.21 -9.29
N ILE A 320 -24.08 -28.07 -8.13
CA ILE A 320 -24.58 -28.53 -6.82
C ILE A 320 -25.79 -27.69 -6.39
N GLU A 321 -25.74 -26.36 -6.59
CA GLU A 321 -26.82 -25.43 -6.23
C GLU A 321 -28.12 -25.68 -7.00
N ARG A 322 -28.04 -26.10 -8.27
CA ARG A 322 -29.21 -26.45 -9.09
C ARG A 322 -29.69 -27.91 -8.92
N LEU A 323 -28.90 -28.78 -8.27
CA LEU A 323 -29.25 -30.19 -8.02
C LEU A 323 -29.82 -30.43 -6.61
N ASP A 324 -29.52 -29.58 -5.61
CA ASP A 324 -30.06 -29.71 -4.25
C ASP A 324 -30.13 -28.35 -3.50
N PRO A 325 -31.29 -27.65 -3.54
CA PRO A 325 -31.45 -26.29 -3.01
C PRO A 325 -31.34 -26.17 -1.47
N ASP A 326 -31.40 -27.28 -0.73
CA ASP A 326 -31.37 -27.26 0.75
C ASP A 326 -29.95 -27.15 1.34
N VAL A 327 -28.90 -27.51 0.58
CA VAL A 327 -27.49 -27.41 1.01
C VAL A 327 -26.97 -25.96 0.96
N HIS A 328 -27.43 -25.18 -0.02
CA HIS A 328 -27.01 -23.78 -0.19
C HIS A 328 -27.50 -22.88 0.94
N ARG A 329 -28.70 -23.16 1.48
CA ARG A 329 -29.30 -22.42 2.61
C ARG A 329 -28.51 -22.62 3.91
N GLN A 330 -27.94 -23.81 4.14
CA GLN A 330 -27.12 -24.09 5.33
C GLN A 330 -25.68 -23.53 5.26
N MET A 331 -25.11 -23.36 4.06
CA MET A 331 -23.79 -22.72 3.87
C MET A 331 -23.81 -21.20 4.09
N GLN A 332 -24.89 -20.52 3.69
CA GLN A 332 -25.03 -19.08 3.90
C GLN A 332 -25.23 -18.71 5.38
N GLU A 333 -25.91 -19.55 6.16
CA GLU A 333 -26.14 -19.31 7.60
C GLU A 333 -24.88 -19.47 8.47
N ARG A 334 -23.85 -20.20 8.00
CA ARG A 334 -22.57 -20.35 8.72
C ARG A 334 -21.57 -19.20 8.50
N THR A 335 -21.76 -18.38 7.47
CA THR A 335 -20.78 -17.36 7.06
C THR A 335 -21.10 -15.96 7.64
N ALA A 336 -22.29 -15.79 8.22
CA ALA A 336 -22.77 -14.51 8.76
C ALA A 336 -22.64 -14.43 10.29
N LYS A 337 -21.41 -14.45 10.82
CA LYS A 337 -21.13 -13.94 12.17
C LYS A 337 -19.67 -13.51 12.28
N ARG A 338 -19.38 -12.28 11.85
CA ARG A 338 -18.18 -11.57 12.31
C ARG A 338 -18.54 -10.85 13.62
N PRO A 339 -17.77 -11.04 14.71
CA PRO A 339 -17.98 -10.27 15.92
C PRO A 339 -17.69 -8.79 15.65
N ALA A 340 -18.57 -7.91 16.12
CA ALA A 340 -18.35 -6.48 16.15
C ALA A 340 -17.05 -6.17 16.91
N SER A 341 -16.22 -5.31 16.33
CA SER A 341 -14.98 -4.86 16.95
C SER A 341 -15.30 -4.15 18.28
N SER A 342 -14.62 -4.57 19.33
CA SER A 342 -14.71 -3.97 20.66
C SER A 342 -14.24 -2.52 20.61
N THR A 343 -15.14 -1.60 20.93
CA THR A 343 -14.84 -0.19 21.16
C THR A 343 -14.03 -0.03 22.44
N THR A 344 -12.73 0.21 22.31
CA THR A 344 -11.87 0.56 23.44
C THR A 344 -12.33 1.89 24.03
N LYS A 345 -12.65 1.93 25.33
CA LYS A 345 -12.96 3.16 26.07
C LYS A 345 -11.77 4.12 25.98
N ARG A 346 -11.88 5.14 25.13
CA ARG A 346 -10.90 6.23 25.01
C ARG A 346 -11.23 7.37 25.99
N SER A 347 -10.19 8.11 26.38
CA SER A 347 -10.26 9.28 27.27
C SER A 347 -11.18 10.39 26.71
N GLN A 348 -11.95 11.05 27.59
CA GLN A 348 -12.91 12.12 27.24
C GLN A 348 -12.26 13.31 26.54
N PHE A 349 -10.99 13.61 26.84
CA PHE A 349 -10.23 14.69 26.18
C PHE A 349 -9.85 14.34 24.75
N ALA A 350 -9.41 13.10 24.51
CA ALA A 350 -9.11 12.60 23.16
C ALA A 350 -10.37 12.61 22.29
N GLN A 351 -11.53 12.28 22.88
CA GLN A 351 -12.82 12.34 22.18
C GLN A 351 -13.24 13.78 21.84
N TRP A 352 -13.06 14.75 22.75
CA TRP A 352 -13.34 16.16 22.46
C TRP A 352 -12.41 16.72 21.37
N PHE A 353 -11.11 16.39 21.44
CA PHE A 353 -10.11 16.80 20.46
C PHE A 353 -10.36 16.15 19.09
N ASP A 354 -10.71 14.86 19.02
CA ASP A 354 -11.07 14.19 17.77
C ASP A 354 -12.37 14.75 17.16
N VAL A 355 -13.33 15.20 17.97
CA VAL A 355 -14.56 15.82 17.44
C VAL A 355 -14.29 17.17 16.79
N HIS A 356 -13.43 18.01 17.38
CA HIS A 356 -13.18 19.38 16.92
C HIS A 356 -11.98 19.50 15.97
N PHE A 357 -10.96 18.67 16.19
CA PHE A 357 -9.68 18.67 15.46
C PHE A 357 -9.34 17.30 14.85
N GLY A 358 -10.26 16.33 14.87
CA GLY A 358 -10.02 15.01 14.30
C GLY A 358 -9.70 15.09 12.82
N MET A 359 -8.46 14.73 12.48
CA MET A 359 -7.94 14.75 11.12
C MET A 359 -8.23 13.46 10.37
N ARG A 360 -8.65 12.41 11.08
CA ARG A 360 -9.05 11.11 10.55
C ARG A 360 -10.27 10.61 11.32
N VAL A 361 -11.38 10.41 10.63
CA VAL A 361 -12.59 9.80 11.17
C VAL A 361 -12.83 8.51 10.40
N GLU A 362 -12.84 7.39 11.11
CA GLU A 362 -13.08 6.07 10.55
C GLU A 362 -14.53 5.66 10.88
N GLN A 363 -15.38 5.65 9.86
CA GLN A 363 -16.73 5.08 9.89
C GLN A 363 -16.70 3.70 9.24
N GLU A 364 -17.69 2.85 9.52
CA GLU A 364 -17.70 1.43 9.11
C GLU A 364 -17.38 1.21 7.61
N ASN A 365 -17.74 2.15 6.73
CA ASN A 365 -17.54 2.04 5.28
C ASN A 365 -16.73 3.18 4.62
N GLN A 366 -16.22 4.11 5.42
CA GLN A 366 -15.61 5.34 4.90
C GLN A 366 -14.58 5.87 5.87
N ILE A 367 -13.40 6.21 5.37
CA ILE A 367 -12.42 6.98 6.13
C ILE A 367 -12.39 8.38 5.56
N THR A 368 -12.59 9.36 6.43
CA THR A 368 -12.53 10.77 6.10
C THR A 368 -11.27 11.37 6.69
N TRP A 369 -10.43 11.95 5.84
CA TRP A 369 -9.32 12.82 6.22
C TRP A 369 -9.75 14.28 6.15
N ARG A 370 -9.16 15.09 7.01
CA ARG A 370 -9.25 16.55 6.96
C ARG A 370 -7.86 17.16 6.82
N LYS A 371 -7.81 18.42 6.41
CA LYS A 371 -6.57 19.22 6.40
C LYS A 371 -5.95 19.22 7.81
N HIS A 372 -4.64 19.19 7.93
CA HIS A 372 -3.94 19.17 9.21
C HIS A 372 -4.10 20.52 9.94
N TRP A 373 -4.22 20.51 11.27
CA TRP A 373 -4.47 21.71 12.08
C TRP A 373 -3.37 22.78 11.96
N SER A 374 -2.14 22.39 11.59
CA SER A 374 -1.04 23.34 11.36
C SER A 374 -1.36 24.34 10.24
N HIS A 375 -2.16 23.94 9.26
CA HIS A 375 -2.65 24.82 8.20
C HIS A 375 -3.54 25.93 8.78
N LEU A 376 -4.43 25.58 9.72
CA LEU A 376 -5.27 26.54 10.45
C LEU A 376 -4.42 27.45 11.34
N ALA A 377 -3.49 26.89 12.11
CA ALA A 377 -2.65 27.65 13.04
C ALA A 377 -1.83 28.75 12.34
N ARG A 378 -1.23 28.44 11.18
CA ARG A 378 -0.44 29.42 10.41
C ARG A 378 -1.29 30.57 9.88
N ARG A 379 -2.52 30.26 9.49
CA ARG A 379 -3.37 31.15 8.69
C ARG A 379 -4.32 31.98 9.58
N ALA A 380 -4.74 31.45 10.73
CA ALA A 380 -5.57 32.13 11.72
C ALA A 380 -4.78 32.71 12.91
N GLY A 381 -3.68 32.10 13.34
CA GLY A 381 -2.96 32.48 14.57
C GLY A 381 -2.20 33.80 14.47
N ALA A 382 -1.56 34.08 13.34
CA ALA A 382 -0.70 35.27 13.17
C ALA A 382 -1.45 36.62 13.34
N PRO A 383 -2.56 36.89 12.65
CA PRO A 383 -3.29 38.15 12.84
C PRO A 383 -3.87 38.27 14.25
N PHE A 384 -4.35 37.17 14.85
CA PHE A 384 -4.84 37.18 16.23
C PHE A 384 -3.73 37.54 17.23
N LEU A 385 -2.54 36.93 17.12
CA LEU A 385 -1.40 37.22 17.98
C LEU A 385 -0.90 38.66 17.84
N ILE A 386 -0.87 39.20 16.61
CA ILE A 386 -0.48 40.59 16.37
C ILE A 386 -1.48 41.55 17.02
N CYS A 387 -2.79 41.35 16.81
CA CYS A 387 -3.82 42.18 17.42
C CYS A 387 -3.84 42.05 18.95
N ALA A 388 -3.66 40.83 19.49
CA ALA A 388 -3.58 40.59 20.92
C ALA A 388 -2.34 41.23 21.56
N MET A 389 -1.20 41.21 20.87
CA MET A 389 0.01 41.90 21.31
C MET A 389 -0.19 43.42 21.33
N ILE A 390 -0.79 44.00 20.29
CA ILE A 390 -1.10 45.44 20.23
C ILE A 390 -2.02 45.83 21.40
N VAL A 391 -3.12 45.09 21.63
CA VAL A 391 -4.05 45.37 22.72
C VAL A 391 -3.40 45.17 24.10
N GLY A 392 -2.62 44.09 24.27
CA GLY A 392 -1.88 43.82 25.50
C GLY A 392 -0.86 44.92 25.83
N THR A 393 -0.10 45.40 24.84
CA THR A 393 0.80 46.54 25.02
C THR A 393 0.06 47.83 25.39
N GLY A 394 -1.12 48.07 24.81
CA GLY A 394 -1.98 49.21 25.17
C GLY A 394 -2.50 49.15 26.61
N ILE A 395 -2.89 47.96 27.08
CA ILE A 395 -3.35 47.73 28.46
C ILE A 395 -2.20 47.91 29.46
N LEU A 396 -1.02 47.34 29.18
CA LEU A 396 0.16 47.46 30.03
C LEU A 396 0.64 48.92 30.15
N HIS A 397 0.50 49.70 29.08
CA HIS A 397 0.74 51.14 29.11
C HIS A 397 -0.24 51.88 30.02
N LEU A 398 -1.54 51.58 29.91
CA LEU A 398 -2.59 52.19 30.74
C LEU A 398 -2.39 51.86 32.23
N ALA A 399 -1.92 50.66 32.54
CA ALA A 399 -1.56 50.21 33.89
C ALA A 399 -0.25 50.81 34.43
N ARG A 400 0.43 51.68 33.65
CA ARG A 400 1.74 52.29 33.96
C ARG A 400 2.87 51.30 34.20
N VAL A 401 2.76 50.09 33.64
CA VAL A 401 3.79 49.03 33.76
C VAL A 401 4.93 49.26 32.77
N ILE A 402 4.63 49.78 31.58
CA ILE A 402 5.61 50.05 30.52
C ILE A 402 5.34 51.46 29.97
N PRO A 403 6.33 52.38 29.88
CA PRO A 403 6.16 53.68 29.22
C PRO A 403 6.26 53.54 27.69
N LEU A 404 5.23 53.96 26.95
CA LEU A 404 5.30 54.14 25.50
C LEU A 404 5.63 55.60 25.23
N ASN A 405 6.89 55.89 24.98
CA ASN A 405 7.37 57.24 24.62
C ASN A 405 6.92 57.69 23.21
N LEU A 406 6.03 56.94 22.55
CA LEU A 406 5.46 57.24 21.23
C LEU A 406 4.27 58.22 21.29
N VAL A 407 3.68 58.43 22.47
CA VAL A 407 2.52 59.31 22.66
C VAL A 407 2.88 60.42 23.65
N ALA A 408 2.57 61.67 23.31
CA ALA A 408 2.87 62.81 24.18
C ALA A 408 2.17 62.66 25.54
N PRO A 409 2.80 63.08 26.66
CA PRO A 409 2.17 63.01 27.99
C PRO A 409 0.86 63.82 28.01
N GLY A 410 -0.27 63.14 28.27
CA GLY A 410 -1.60 63.76 28.41
C GLY A 410 -2.60 63.49 27.26
N ASP A 411 -2.19 62.80 26.21
CA ASP A 411 -3.01 62.58 25.02
C ASP A 411 -3.95 61.35 25.14
N TRP A 412 -4.89 61.41 26.09
CA TRP A 412 -5.83 60.33 26.40
C TRP A 412 -6.73 59.94 25.21
N GLN A 413 -6.97 60.86 24.28
CA GLN A 413 -7.77 60.64 23.08
C GLN A 413 -7.09 59.68 22.10
N MET A 414 -5.79 59.87 21.85
CA MET A 414 -4.99 58.98 20.99
C MET A 414 -4.93 57.56 21.55
N LEU A 415 -4.79 57.42 22.87
CA LEU A 415 -4.77 56.13 23.56
C LEU A 415 -6.13 55.42 23.46
N GLY A 416 -7.24 56.15 23.59
CA GLY A 416 -8.59 55.63 23.39
C GLY A 416 -8.85 55.14 21.96
N ILE A 417 -8.40 55.88 20.94
CA ILE A 417 -8.51 55.50 19.53
C ILE A 417 -7.71 54.22 19.25
N VAL A 418 -6.49 54.11 19.77
CA VAL A 418 -5.64 52.91 19.62
C VAL A 418 -6.27 51.69 20.29
N LEU A 419 -6.87 51.85 21.48
CA LEU A 419 -7.59 50.76 22.16
C LEU A 419 -8.84 50.33 21.39
N ILE A 420 -9.66 51.27 20.91
CA ILE A 420 -10.85 50.96 20.11
C ILE A 420 -10.46 50.29 18.79
N ALA A 421 -9.45 50.80 18.09
CA ALA A 421 -8.91 50.20 16.88
C ALA A 421 -8.33 48.80 17.16
N GLY A 422 -7.66 48.61 18.29
CA GLY A 422 -7.16 47.30 18.74
C GLY A 422 -8.27 46.30 19.04
N ILE A 423 -9.36 46.74 19.70
CA ILE A 423 -10.53 45.89 19.99
C ILE A 423 -11.28 45.53 18.71
N LEU A 424 -11.51 46.50 17.81
CA LEU A 424 -12.10 46.24 16.49
C LEU A 424 -11.22 45.32 15.66
N GLY A 425 -9.90 45.49 15.72
CA GLY A 425 -8.92 44.61 15.10
C GLY A 425 -8.97 43.19 15.67
N LEU A 426 -9.12 43.03 16.98
CA LEU A 426 -9.31 41.72 17.63
C LEU A 426 -10.62 41.05 17.22
N LEU A 427 -11.73 41.80 17.13
CA LEU A 427 -13.01 41.27 16.67
C LEU A 427 -12.94 40.84 15.20
N ALA A 428 -12.30 41.65 14.35
CA ALA A 428 -12.07 41.31 12.95
C ALA A 428 -11.15 40.07 12.82
N ALA A 429 -10.05 40.01 13.58
CA ALA A 429 -9.16 38.86 13.62
C ALA A 429 -9.87 37.60 14.15
N GLY A 430 -10.76 37.74 15.13
CA GLY A 430 -11.61 36.67 15.63
C GLY A 430 -12.59 36.16 14.59
N PHE A 431 -13.25 37.07 13.85
CA PHE A 431 -14.13 36.71 12.73
C PHE A 431 -13.36 36.02 11.59
N VAL A 432 -12.19 36.53 11.22
CA VAL A 432 -11.30 35.90 10.22
C VAL A 432 -10.85 34.51 10.70
N THR A 433 -10.49 34.37 11.97
CA THR A 433 -10.10 33.09 12.57
C THR A 433 -11.25 32.08 12.53
N TRP A 434 -12.45 32.53 12.89
CA TRP A 434 -13.65 31.71 12.82
C TRP A 434 -13.99 31.30 11.38
N TYR A 435 -13.91 32.22 10.44
CA TYR A 435 -14.12 31.93 9.01
C TYR A 435 -13.13 30.87 8.51
N GLN A 436 -11.84 31.02 8.84
CA GLN A 436 -10.82 30.05 8.46
C GLN A 436 -10.98 28.70 9.17
N TYR A 437 -11.51 28.68 10.39
CA TYR A 437 -11.84 27.45 11.09
C TYR A 437 -13.00 26.71 10.41
N GLU A 438 -14.07 27.42 10.05
CA GLU A 438 -15.19 26.81 9.32
C GLU A 438 -14.77 26.31 7.93
N ASP A 439 -13.94 27.07 7.20
CA ASP A 439 -13.36 26.63 5.92
C ASP A 439 -12.56 25.33 6.09
N TRP A 440 -11.63 25.32 7.05
CA TRP A 440 -10.84 24.14 7.40
C TRP A 440 -11.69 22.94 7.83
N ARG A 441 -12.79 23.17 8.56
CA ARG A 441 -13.70 22.12 9.05
C ARG A 441 -14.54 21.51 7.94
N ASN A 442 -14.90 22.31 6.93
CA ASN A 442 -15.78 21.92 5.84
C ASN A 442 -15.05 21.15 4.74
N ASP A 443 -13.74 21.34 4.59
CA ASP A 443 -12.92 20.62 3.63
C ASP A 443 -12.67 19.18 4.07
N ILE A 444 -13.18 18.23 3.29
CA ILE A 444 -13.11 16.79 3.59
C ILE A 444 -12.59 15.99 2.40
N TYR A 445 -11.66 15.08 2.69
CA TYR A 445 -11.19 14.06 1.77
C TYR A 445 -11.74 12.72 2.24
N ALA A 446 -12.48 12.01 1.41
CA ALA A 446 -13.11 10.76 1.80
C ALA A 446 -12.71 9.61 0.88
N VAL A 447 -12.35 8.49 1.48
CA VAL A 447 -12.15 7.21 0.80
C VAL A 447 -13.27 6.29 1.26
N THR A 448 -14.17 5.92 0.36
CA THR A 448 -15.22 4.93 0.63
C THR A 448 -14.77 3.54 0.16
N GLU A 449 -15.67 2.56 0.08
CA GLU A 449 -15.33 1.24 -0.48
C GLU A 449 -15.05 1.26 -1.98
N ASP A 450 -15.68 2.18 -2.73
CA ASP A 450 -15.66 2.15 -4.20
C ASP A 450 -15.14 3.45 -4.84
N ARG A 451 -15.12 4.56 -4.09
CA ARG A 451 -14.78 5.89 -4.61
C ARG A 451 -13.91 6.72 -3.67
N LEU A 452 -13.19 7.64 -4.26
CA LEU A 452 -12.50 8.75 -3.62
C LEU A 452 -13.30 10.02 -3.85
N VAL A 453 -13.44 10.83 -2.82
CA VAL A 453 -14.18 12.09 -2.83
C VAL A 453 -13.28 13.18 -2.27
N ASP A 454 -13.13 14.27 -3.01
CA ASP A 454 -12.54 15.52 -2.56
C ASP A 454 -13.65 16.58 -2.55
N SER A 455 -14.07 17.00 -1.35
CA SER A 455 -15.12 18.00 -1.19
C SER A 455 -14.56 19.23 -0.47
N GLU A 456 -14.58 20.35 -1.17
CA GLU A 456 -14.24 21.67 -0.65
C GLU A 456 -15.53 22.50 -0.51
N ARG A 457 -15.70 23.16 0.65
CA ARG A 457 -16.89 23.98 0.90
C ARG A 457 -16.56 25.20 1.75
N THR A 458 -16.83 26.39 1.21
CA THR A 458 -16.61 27.63 1.95
C THR A 458 -17.69 27.89 3.00
N PRO A 459 -17.38 28.65 4.06
CA PRO A 459 -18.36 29.08 5.05
C PRO A 459 -19.56 29.78 4.38
N PHE A 460 -20.77 29.48 4.85
CA PHE A 460 -22.06 29.94 4.29
C PHE A 460 -22.45 29.36 2.92
N GLY A 461 -21.67 28.45 2.35
CA GLY A 461 -22.06 27.71 1.13
C GLY A 461 -22.03 28.54 -0.15
N PHE A 462 -21.28 29.64 -0.19
CA PHE A 462 -21.12 30.46 -1.40
C PHE A 462 -20.39 29.71 -2.52
N HIS A 463 -19.51 28.77 -2.16
CA HIS A 463 -18.79 27.92 -3.10
C HIS A 463 -18.75 26.48 -2.57
N GLN A 464 -19.08 25.53 -3.43
CA GLN A 464 -18.95 24.10 -3.17
C GLN A 464 -18.36 23.44 -4.41
N ARG A 465 -17.30 22.66 -4.21
CA ARG A 465 -16.66 21.84 -5.23
C ARG A 465 -16.57 20.42 -4.70
N SER A 466 -17.10 19.46 -5.44
CA SER A 466 -16.95 18.03 -5.13
C SER A 466 -16.40 17.32 -6.36
N VAL A 467 -15.28 16.64 -6.18
CA VAL A 467 -14.61 15.84 -7.20
C VAL A 467 -14.66 14.39 -6.74
N GLU A 468 -15.31 13.52 -7.53
CA GLU A 468 -15.42 12.10 -7.22
C GLU A 468 -14.73 11.27 -8.30
N THR A 469 -13.91 10.30 -7.88
CA THR A 469 -13.33 9.29 -8.78
C THR A 469 -13.52 7.90 -8.21
N THR A 470 -13.64 6.90 -9.06
CA THR A 470 -13.78 5.51 -8.63
C THR A 470 -12.39 4.91 -8.32
N LEU A 471 -12.32 4.00 -7.34
CA LEU A 471 -11.05 3.42 -6.91
C LEU A 471 -10.33 2.63 -8.02
N ASP A 472 -11.08 2.06 -8.97
CA ASP A 472 -10.53 1.36 -10.13
C ASP A 472 -9.86 2.28 -11.17
N ARG A 473 -10.12 3.59 -11.11
CA ARG A 473 -9.46 4.58 -11.98
C ARG A 473 -8.17 5.15 -11.39
N VAL A 474 -7.84 4.82 -10.15
CA VAL A 474 -6.61 5.26 -9.48
C VAL A 474 -5.42 4.51 -10.08
N GLN A 475 -4.53 5.25 -10.74
CA GLN A 475 -3.32 4.73 -11.37
C GLN A 475 -2.20 4.70 -10.32
N ASP A 476 -1.61 5.87 -10.07
CA ASP A 476 -0.49 6.04 -9.16
C ASP A 476 -0.80 7.02 -8.03
N ILE A 477 -0.05 6.86 -6.94
CA ILE A 477 -0.20 7.64 -5.72
C ILE A 477 1.18 8.13 -5.29
N THR A 478 1.33 9.45 -5.24
CA THR A 478 2.56 10.12 -4.82
C THR A 478 2.26 10.97 -3.60
N PHE A 479 3.00 10.78 -2.51
CA PHE A 479 2.89 11.69 -1.37
C PHE A 479 4.12 12.57 -1.24
N LEU A 480 3.90 13.77 -0.70
CA LEU A 480 4.91 14.79 -0.52
C LEU A 480 4.78 15.44 0.86
N LYS A 481 5.83 15.40 1.67
CA LYS A 481 5.93 16.27 2.87
C LYS A 481 6.86 17.43 2.54
N PRO A 482 6.33 18.66 2.34
CA PRO A 482 7.08 19.74 1.70
C PRO A 482 8.07 20.49 2.61
N ASN A 483 8.01 20.30 3.94
CA ASN A 483 8.76 21.11 4.89
C ASN A 483 9.19 20.29 6.12
N ILE A 484 10.16 20.81 6.89
CA ILE A 484 10.57 20.30 8.22
C ILE A 484 9.36 20.03 9.13
N LEU A 485 8.46 21.02 9.24
CA LEU A 485 7.28 20.91 10.09
C LEU A 485 6.32 19.83 9.61
N ALA A 486 6.24 19.60 8.29
CA ALA A 486 5.43 18.57 7.68
C ALA A 486 6.00 17.18 7.98
N THR A 487 7.31 17.01 7.89
CA THR A 487 7.99 15.76 8.27
C THR A 487 7.87 15.47 9.76
N TRP A 488 8.02 16.49 10.62
CA TRP A 488 7.98 16.32 12.08
C TRP A 488 6.57 16.08 12.63
N LEU A 489 5.56 16.79 12.10
CA LEU A 489 4.15 16.61 12.48
C LEU A 489 3.44 15.51 11.64
N ASP A 490 4.19 14.82 10.78
CA ASP A 490 3.72 13.74 9.90
C ASP A 490 2.48 14.12 9.08
N TYR A 491 2.50 15.30 8.43
CA TYR A 491 1.47 15.71 7.47
C TYR A 491 2.09 15.99 6.09
N GLY A 492 1.28 15.92 5.04
CA GLY A 492 1.74 16.19 3.68
C GLY A 492 0.62 16.12 2.65
N ASP A 493 0.96 16.34 1.40
CA ASP A 493 0.04 16.28 0.28
C ASP A 493 0.04 14.87 -0.33
N LEU A 494 -1.12 14.38 -0.76
CA LEU A 494 -1.27 13.11 -1.46
C LEU A 494 -1.84 13.40 -2.85
N LYS A 495 -1.00 13.23 -3.86
CA LYS A 495 -1.33 13.35 -5.28
C LYS A 495 -1.76 11.98 -5.77
N ILE A 496 -2.96 11.90 -6.33
CA ILE A 496 -3.56 10.68 -6.83
C ILE A 496 -3.86 10.91 -8.30
N GLU A 497 -3.24 10.13 -9.17
CA GLU A 497 -3.45 10.22 -10.61
C GLU A 497 -4.56 9.29 -11.06
N THR A 498 -5.41 9.78 -11.96
CA THR A 498 -6.62 9.06 -12.38
C THR A 498 -6.73 9.02 -13.89
N GLY A 499 -7.09 7.86 -14.44
CA GLY A 499 -7.29 7.68 -15.89
C GLY A 499 -8.57 8.31 -16.46
N GLY A 500 -9.12 9.37 -15.85
CA GLY A 500 -10.40 10.00 -16.21
C GLY A 500 -10.29 11.50 -16.49
N ALA A 501 -11.41 12.15 -16.84
CA ALA A 501 -11.49 13.54 -17.30
C ALA A 501 -10.89 14.60 -16.34
N GLN A 502 -10.71 14.27 -15.06
CA GLN A 502 -10.16 15.18 -14.06
C GLN A 502 -8.65 15.03 -13.85
N GLY A 503 -8.00 14.03 -14.46
CA GLY A 503 -6.54 13.83 -14.55
C GLY A 503 -5.83 13.55 -13.22
N GLN A 504 -6.05 14.38 -12.21
CA GLN A 504 -5.35 14.34 -10.93
C GLN A 504 -6.26 14.84 -9.78
N LEU A 505 -6.17 14.16 -8.65
CA LEU A 505 -6.80 14.52 -7.37
C LEU A 505 -5.69 14.81 -6.35
N ILE A 506 -5.79 15.90 -5.58
CA ILE A 506 -4.74 16.28 -4.64
C ILE A 506 -5.35 16.47 -3.25
N PHE A 507 -5.10 15.54 -2.35
CA PHE A 507 -5.45 15.74 -0.94
C PHE A 507 -4.36 16.58 -0.28
N THR A 508 -4.69 17.81 0.10
CA THR A 508 -3.71 18.77 0.59
C THR A 508 -3.57 18.68 2.10
N SER A 509 -2.32 18.59 2.59
CA SER A 509 -1.95 18.64 4.00
C SER A 509 -2.71 17.64 4.86
N ILE A 510 -2.86 16.40 4.41
CA ILE A 510 -3.47 15.32 5.19
C ILE A 510 -2.51 14.81 6.27
N ALA A 511 -3.07 14.39 7.40
CA ALA A 511 -2.31 13.70 8.44
C ALA A 511 -1.93 12.29 7.98
N GLN A 512 -0.69 11.90 8.22
CA GLN A 512 -0.12 10.58 7.93
C GLN A 512 -0.37 10.14 6.47
N PRO A 513 0.14 10.89 5.47
CA PRO A 513 -0.16 10.63 4.06
C PRO A 513 0.26 9.22 3.61
N GLN A 514 1.31 8.67 4.23
CA GLN A 514 1.75 7.29 4.00
C GLN A 514 0.65 6.26 4.34
N LYS A 515 -0.04 6.43 5.48
CA LYS A 515 -1.13 5.51 5.86
C LYS A 515 -2.35 5.68 4.97
N ALA A 516 -2.62 6.89 4.50
CA ALA A 516 -3.69 7.15 3.55
C ALA A 516 -3.42 6.44 2.21
N SER A 517 -2.20 6.54 1.69
CA SER A 517 -1.78 5.80 0.48
C SER A 517 -1.99 4.29 0.64
N GLN A 518 -1.49 3.70 1.73
CA GLN A 518 -1.64 2.27 2.03
C GLN A 518 -3.10 1.82 2.07
N GLU A 519 -3.96 2.62 2.70
CA GLU A 519 -5.38 2.31 2.83
C GLU A 519 -6.10 2.39 1.48
N ILE A 520 -5.78 3.39 0.65
CA ILE A 520 -6.31 3.49 -0.72
C ILE A 520 -5.87 2.27 -1.55
N PHE A 521 -4.59 1.89 -1.49
CA PHE A 521 -4.10 0.70 -2.17
C PHE A 521 -4.80 -0.58 -1.71
N ARG A 522 -4.99 -0.74 -0.39
CA ARG A 522 -5.70 -1.88 0.19
C ARG A 522 -7.14 -1.95 -0.31
N ARG A 523 -7.88 -0.83 -0.27
CA ARG A 523 -9.27 -0.75 -0.72
C ARG A 523 -9.42 -0.94 -2.22
N ARG A 524 -8.50 -0.40 -3.02
CA ARG A 524 -8.45 -0.63 -4.47
C ARG A 524 -8.31 -2.12 -4.79
N ALA A 525 -7.41 -2.82 -4.10
CA ALA A 525 -7.21 -4.25 -4.29
C ALA A 525 -8.48 -5.06 -3.95
N THR A 526 -9.16 -4.73 -2.84
CA THR A 526 -10.42 -5.39 -2.47
C THR A 526 -11.57 -5.09 -3.44
N HIS A 527 -11.70 -3.83 -3.87
CA HIS A 527 -12.71 -3.42 -4.85
C HIS A 527 -12.53 -4.15 -6.19
N ARG A 528 -11.29 -4.21 -6.69
CA ARG A 528 -10.96 -4.93 -7.93
C ARG A 528 -11.27 -6.41 -7.81
N ALA A 529 -10.89 -7.06 -6.71
CA ALA A 529 -11.20 -8.46 -6.47
C ALA A 529 -12.71 -8.73 -6.46
N ARG A 530 -13.51 -7.83 -5.89
CA ARG A 530 -14.98 -7.90 -5.89
C ARG A 530 -15.56 -7.78 -7.31
N LYS A 531 -15.07 -6.80 -8.08
CA LYS A 531 -15.49 -6.58 -9.48
C LYS A 531 -15.16 -7.79 -10.36
N GLU A 532 -13.96 -8.33 -10.25
CA GLU A 532 -13.57 -9.54 -10.98
C GLU A 532 -14.43 -10.75 -10.61
N GLN A 533 -14.88 -10.87 -9.36
CA GLN A 533 -15.80 -11.94 -8.95
C GLN A 533 -17.19 -11.77 -9.56
N LEU A 534 -17.69 -10.53 -9.63
CA LEU A 534 -18.94 -10.19 -10.30
C LEU A 534 -18.86 -10.50 -11.80
N ASP A 535 -17.83 -9.98 -12.49
CA ASP A 535 -17.59 -10.22 -13.91
C ASP A 535 -17.45 -11.73 -14.21
N ALA A 536 -16.74 -12.46 -13.34
CA ALA A 536 -16.61 -13.91 -13.47
C ALA A 536 -17.94 -14.65 -13.27
N LYS A 537 -18.82 -14.19 -12.37
CA LYS A 537 -20.17 -14.75 -12.21
C LYS A 537 -21.02 -14.51 -13.45
N GLU A 538 -21.00 -13.29 -14.00
CA GLU A 538 -21.74 -12.96 -15.22
C GLU A 538 -21.26 -13.79 -16.43
N GLN A 539 -19.94 -13.89 -16.61
CA GLN A 539 -19.36 -14.73 -17.67
C GLN A 539 -19.74 -16.21 -17.52
N ARG A 540 -19.76 -16.73 -16.28
CA ARG A 540 -20.21 -18.10 -16.01
C ARG A 540 -21.67 -18.32 -16.38
N ALA A 541 -22.55 -17.36 -16.05
CA ALA A 541 -23.97 -17.44 -16.40
C ALA A 541 -24.16 -17.51 -17.93
N GLN A 542 -23.45 -16.67 -18.69
CA GLN A 542 -23.52 -16.67 -20.16
C GLN A 542 -23.06 -18.00 -20.77
N VAL A 543 -21.98 -18.60 -20.24
CA VAL A 543 -21.49 -19.91 -20.71
C VAL A 543 -22.50 -21.02 -20.45
N LEU A 544 -23.16 -21.01 -19.29
CA LEU A 544 -24.21 -21.97 -18.96
C LEU A 544 -25.44 -21.79 -19.86
N ASP A 545 -25.83 -20.55 -20.18
CA ASP A 545 -26.91 -20.28 -21.14
C ASP A 545 -26.57 -20.84 -22.52
N TRP A 546 -25.32 -20.73 -22.99
CA TRP A 546 -24.87 -21.33 -24.24
C TRP A 546 -24.94 -22.86 -24.21
N PHE A 547 -24.55 -23.49 -23.09
CA PHE A 547 -24.69 -24.95 -22.93
C PHE A 547 -26.15 -25.39 -22.96
N MET A 548 -27.05 -24.64 -22.32
CA MET A 548 -28.49 -24.92 -22.34
C MET A 548 -29.07 -24.78 -23.75
N GLU A 549 -28.74 -23.72 -24.48
CA GLU A 549 -29.22 -23.50 -25.84
C GLU A 549 -28.68 -24.58 -26.81
N TYR A 550 -27.41 -24.96 -26.65
CA TYR A 550 -26.81 -26.06 -27.41
C TYR A 550 -27.49 -27.41 -27.11
N SER A 551 -27.80 -27.68 -25.83
CA SER A 551 -28.49 -28.91 -25.42
C SER A 551 -29.92 -28.98 -25.96
N ARG A 552 -30.63 -27.84 -25.98
CA ARG A 552 -31.97 -27.71 -26.58
C ARG A 552 -31.92 -27.97 -28.08
N PHE A 553 -30.96 -27.36 -28.78
CA PHE A 553 -30.73 -27.59 -30.21
C PHE A 553 -30.46 -29.08 -30.51
N LEU A 554 -29.64 -29.75 -29.69
CA LEU A 554 -29.40 -31.19 -29.84
C LEU A 554 -30.67 -32.02 -29.59
N GLN A 555 -31.46 -31.71 -28.57
CA GLN A 555 -32.74 -32.38 -28.32
C GLN A 555 -33.73 -32.20 -29.47
N GLU A 556 -33.83 -31.00 -30.04
CA GLU A 556 -34.65 -30.73 -31.23
C GLU A 556 -34.17 -31.55 -32.44
N ARG A 557 -32.84 -31.62 -32.67
CA ARG A 557 -32.27 -32.46 -33.74
C ARG A 557 -32.59 -33.95 -33.56
N HIS A 558 -32.51 -34.45 -32.32
CA HIS A 558 -32.86 -35.83 -32.01
C HIS A 558 -34.37 -36.09 -32.20
N ALA A 559 -35.23 -35.14 -31.82
CA ALA A 559 -36.68 -35.23 -32.06
C ALA A 559 -37.03 -35.25 -33.56
N VAL A 560 -36.35 -34.44 -34.38
CA VAL A 560 -36.51 -34.44 -35.85
C VAL A 560 -35.97 -35.73 -36.49
N GLY A 561 -34.86 -36.28 -35.98
CA GLY A 561 -34.30 -37.56 -36.44
C GLY A 561 -35.12 -38.80 -36.06
N ASP A 562 -35.90 -38.72 -34.98
CA ASP A 562 -36.84 -39.78 -34.60
C ASP A 562 -38.17 -39.70 -35.35
N TRP A 563 -38.59 -38.50 -35.75
CA TRP A 563 -39.76 -38.30 -36.62
C TRP A 563 -39.55 -38.88 -38.02
N THR A 564 -38.37 -38.66 -38.62
CA THR A 564 -38.02 -39.23 -39.93
C THR A 564 -37.86 -40.76 -39.90
N ARG A 565 -37.36 -41.32 -38.79
CA ARG A 565 -37.33 -42.78 -38.58
C ARG A 565 -38.72 -43.40 -38.40
N ARG A 566 -39.67 -42.70 -37.78
CA ARG A 566 -41.07 -43.17 -37.68
C ARG A 566 -41.82 -43.02 -39.01
N ALA A 567 -41.57 -41.95 -39.77
CA ALA A 567 -42.19 -41.73 -41.08
C ALA A 567 -41.68 -42.71 -42.15
N GLY A 568 -40.42 -43.14 -42.08
CA GLY A 568 -39.83 -44.11 -43.01
C GLY A 568 -40.23 -45.57 -42.78
N ASN A 569 -40.94 -45.87 -41.69
CA ASN A 569 -41.29 -47.24 -41.29
C ASN A 569 -42.78 -47.59 -41.46
N ASN A 570 -43.52 -46.81 -42.25
CA ASN A 570 -44.93 -47.10 -42.55
C ASN A 570 -45.10 -47.62 -44.00
N PRO A 571 -45.26 -48.95 -44.21
CA PRO A 571 -45.53 -49.52 -45.52
C PRO A 571 -47.04 -49.57 -45.76
N SER A 572 -47.66 -48.44 -46.09
CA SER A 572 -48.99 -48.41 -46.75
C SER A 572 -49.42 -46.98 -47.08
N ALA A 573 -49.13 -46.54 -48.31
CA ALA A 573 -49.97 -45.63 -49.07
C ALA A 573 -49.47 -45.59 -50.53
N GLU A 574 -50.11 -46.38 -51.37
CA GLU A 574 -49.99 -46.34 -52.83
C GLU A 574 -50.62 -45.07 -53.43
N ALA A 575 -49.99 -44.66 -54.54
CA ALA A 575 -50.58 -44.08 -55.75
C ALA A 575 -51.21 -42.68 -55.74
N GLY A 576 -50.58 -41.77 -56.50
CA GLY A 576 -51.21 -40.58 -57.06
C GLY A 576 -50.21 -39.56 -57.63
N SER A 577 -49.75 -39.76 -58.86
CA SER A 577 -49.11 -38.72 -59.70
C SER A 577 -50.10 -38.24 -60.77
N PRO A 578 -49.86 -37.14 -61.50
CA PRO A 578 -49.61 -35.74 -61.11
C PRO A 578 -50.67 -34.80 -61.79
N PRO A 579 -50.48 -33.47 -61.84
CA PRO A 579 -49.94 -32.92 -63.10
C PRO A 579 -48.97 -31.72 -62.94
N ALA A 580 -48.30 -31.42 -64.04
CA ALA A 580 -47.28 -30.40 -64.23
C ALA A 580 -47.83 -29.05 -64.74
N SER A 581 -47.14 -27.95 -64.40
CA SER A 581 -46.90 -26.74 -65.23
C SER A 581 -46.05 -25.74 -64.42
N GLU A 582 -44.79 -25.53 -64.81
CA GLU A 582 -44.23 -24.28 -65.42
C GLU A 582 -43.77 -23.22 -64.40
N SER A 583 -42.45 -23.06 -64.22
CA SER A 583 -41.57 -21.95 -64.71
C SER A 583 -41.79 -20.66 -63.92
N GLU A 584 -40.82 -20.00 -63.28
CA GLU A 584 -39.53 -19.45 -63.72
C GLU A 584 -38.68 -19.24 -62.43
N GLY A 585 -37.35 -19.39 -62.38
CA GLY A 585 -36.35 -18.59 -63.08
C GLY A 585 -35.76 -17.54 -62.12
N GLY A 586 -34.52 -17.73 -61.66
CA GLY A 586 -33.80 -16.66 -60.94
C GLY A 586 -32.63 -17.10 -60.05
N SER A 587 -31.44 -17.14 -60.64
CA SER A 587 -30.11 -17.16 -60.00
C SER A 587 -29.19 -16.35 -60.96
N PRO A 588 -28.00 -15.83 -60.61
CA PRO A 588 -27.36 -15.57 -59.31
C PRO A 588 -26.76 -14.13 -59.18
N ALA A 589 -26.15 -13.87 -58.01
CA ALA A 589 -24.94 -13.06 -57.76
C ALA A 589 -24.91 -11.54 -58.03
N SER A 590 -24.48 -10.80 -57.01
CA SER A 590 -23.25 -9.97 -57.03
C SER A 590 -22.78 -9.73 -55.60
#